data_AF-A0A4S2LSA1-F1
#
_entry.id   AF-A0A4S2LSA1-F1
#
_cell.length_a   1.000
_cell.length_b   1.000
_cell.length_c   1.000
_cell.angle_alpha   90.00
_cell.angle_beta   90.00
_cell.angle_gamma   90.00
#
_symmetry.space_group_name_H-M   'P 1'
#
loop_
_entity.id
_entity.type
_entity.pdbx_description
1 polymer ?
#
loop_
_entity_poly.entity_id
_entity_poly.type
_entity_poly.pdbx_seq_one_letter_code
_entity_poly.pdbx_strand_id
1 'polypeptide(L)'
;MKEELFIDIASSFLWTDSMIVLQMVRNRATRYETFVANRLASILDYSEPEHWMYVESKRSPADIASRGLQPDTSKLSMWLSGPGCLRKDCNEWPPQPVSYPIPVLHEKSKETEGVHLTSTYVSWIGRFERVSSWGLLKGLEAWLSRFCLWMRSRRSMRPGVELCGRLARTELVEAECLTL
;
A
#
# COMPACT_ATOMS: atom_id res chain seq x y z
N MET A 1 -1.61 10.41 21.44
CA MET A 1 -0.84 9.56 22.39
C MET A 1 -0.09 10.38 23.44
N LYS A 2 0.51 11.53 23.11
CA LYS A 2 1.17 12.41 24.11
C LYS A 2 0.19 13.14 25.05
N GLU A 3 -1.05 13.37 24.62
CA GLU A 3 -2.05 14.14 25.39
C GLU A 3 -2.72 13.37 26.54
N GLU A 4 -2.54 12.05 26.62
CA GLU A 4 -3.21 11.17 27.62
C GLU A 4 -2.28 10.77 28.78
N LEU A 5 -1.01 11.20 28.75
CA LEU A 5 -0.02 10.88 29.77
C LEU A 5 0.24 12.13 30.62
N PHE A 6 -0.03 12.04 31.92
CA PHE A 6 0.30 13.09 32.93
C PHE A 6 1.81 13.23 33.20
N ILE A 7 2.65 12.71 32.30
CA ILE A 7 4.11 12.73 32.37
C ILE A 7 4.59 13.54 31.18
N ASP A 8 5.39 14.56 31.44
CA ASP A 8 5.98 15.38 30.38
C ASP A 8 7.06 14.57 29.65
N ILE A 9 6.79 14.21 28.39
CA ILE A 9 7.71 13.44 27.55
C ILE A 9 8.55 14.44 26.76
N ALA A 10 9.78 14.70 27.24
CA ALA A 10 10.72 15.60 26.59
C ALA A 10 11.08 15.17 25.15
N SER A 11 11.24 13.86 24.91
CA SER A 11 11.59 13.32 23.60
C SER A 11 11.13 11.88 23.43
N SER A 12 10.91 11.47 22.18
CA SER A 12 10.46 10.12 21.82
C SER A 12 11.27 9.59 20.65
N PHE A 13 11.84 8.40 20.79
CA PHE A 13 12.64 7.74 19.75
C PHE A 13 12.06 6.37 19.42
N LEU A 14 12.07 6.02 18.14
CA LEU A 14 11.53 4.77 17.60
C LEU A 14 12.68 3.91 17.10
N TRP A 15 12.66 2.62 17.40
CA TRP A 15 13.74 1.71 17.06
C TRP A 15 13.25 0.60 16.13
N THR A 16 13.98 0.35 15.05
CA THR A 16 13.72 -0.74 14.11
C THR A 16 14.99 -1.54 13.87
N ASP A 17 14.86 -2.85 13.69
CA ASP A 17 15.92 -3.73 13.27
C ASP A 17 15.96 -3.97 11.75
N SER A 18 15.03 -3.36 11.01
CA SER A 18 15.02 -3.39 9.56
C SER A 18 15.72 -2.17 8.99
N MET A 19 16.95 -2.36 8.51
CA MET A 19 17.69 -1.32 7.80
C MET A 19 16.92 -0.78 6.59
N ILE A 20 16.17 -1.64 5.91
CA ILE A 20 15.33 -1.23 4.77
C ILE A 20 14.24 -0.28 5.23
N VAL A 21 13.51 -0.60 6.30
CA VAL A 21 12.46 0.26 6.85
C VAL A 21 13.05 1.58 7.33
N LEU A 22 14.19 1.54 8.05
CA LEU A 22 14.86 2.74 8.53
C LEU A 22 15.22 3.68 7.36
N GLN A 23 15.75 3.12 6.28
CA GLN A 23 16.06 3.92 5.09
C GLN A 23 14.80 4.42 4.39
N MET A 24 13.74 3.61 4.33
CA MET A 24 12.47 4.04 3.72
C MET A 24 11.86 5.23 4.45
N VAL A 25 11.89 5.22 5.78
CA VAL A 25 11.40 6.32 6.62
C VAL A 25 12.24 7.58 6.44
N ARG A 26 13.58 7.44 6.34
CA ARG A 26 14.50 8.59 6.19
C ARG A 26 14.57 9.15 4.77
N ASN A 27 14.14 8.39 3.76
CA ASN A 27 14.27 8.78 2.38
C ASN A 27 13.08 9.62 1.92
N ARG A 28 13.34 10.89 1.59
CA ARG A 28 12.34 11.86 1.12
C ARG A 28 12.22 11.92 -0.42
N ALA A 29 13.09 11.23 -1.16
CA ALA A 29 13.22 11.38 -2.61
C ALA A 29 12.66 10.20 -3.42
N THR A 30 12.58 9.00 -2.83
CA THR A 30 12.16 7.78 -3.54
C THR A 30 10.63 7.66 -3.57
N ARG A 31 10.10 7.31 -4.74
CA ARG A 31 8.69 6.89 -4.88
C ARG A 31 8.56 5.42 -4.52
N TYR A 32 7.65 5.12 -3.61
CA TYR A 32 7.32 3.76 -3.20
C TYR A 32 6.03 3.28 -3.87
N GLU A 33 5.88 1.96 -4.00
CA GLU A 33 4.60 1.31 -4.30
C GLU A 33 3.49 1.87 -3.39
N THR A 34 2.27 2.05 -3.92
CA THR A 34 1.17 2.73 -3.21
C THR A 34 0.94 2.17 -1.81
N PHE A 35 1.03 0.85 -1.64
CA PHE A 35 0.89 0.20 -0.35
C PHE A 35 1.97 0.62 0.66
N VAL A 36 3.23 0.70 0.23
CA VAL A 36 4.36 1.11 1.06
C VAL A 36 4.28 2.61 1.34
N ALA A 37 3.97 3.43 0.33
CA ALA A 37 3.81 4.87 0.48
C ALA A 37 2.71 5.22 1.50
N ASN A 38 1.55 4.56 1.44
CA ASN A 38 0.45 4.80 2.38
C ASN A 38 0.82 4.44 3.82
N ARG A 39 1.59 3.35 4.01
CA ARG A 39 2.08 2.96 5.34
C ARG A 39 3.14 3.92 5.87
N LEU A 40 4.07 4.35 5.03
CA LEU A 40 5.06 5.36 5.41
C LEU A 40 4.39 6.68 5.77
N ALA A 41 3.39 7.12 5.00
CA ALA A 41 2.60 8.32 5.34
C ALA A 41 1.95 8.18 6.71
N SER A 42 1.26 7.05 6.97
CA SER A 42 0.62 6.80 8.27
C SER A 42 1.63 6.78 9.43
N ILE A 43 2.85 6.29 9.21
CA ILE A 43 3.92 6.29 10.22
C ILE A 43 4.40 7.73 10.49
N LEU A 44 4.59 8.51 9.43
CA LEU A 44 5.10 9.88 9.51
C LEU A 44 4.06 10.88 10.01
N ASP A 45 2.77 10.55 9.96
CA ASP A 45 1.71 11.35 10.61
C ASP A 45 1.89 11.43 12.14
N TYR A 46 2.61 10.46 12.74
CA TYR A 46 2.82 10.39 14.19
C TYR A 46 4.29 10.40 14.60
N SER A 47 5.23 10.51 13.66
CA SER A 47 6.66 10.48 13.94
C SER A 47 7.47 11.24 12.91
N GLU A 48 8.62 11.75 13.34
CA GLU A 48 9.58 12.39 12.44
C GLU A 48 10.65 11.39 12.01
N PRO A 49 11.14 11.44 10.77
CA PRO A 49 12.19 10.53 10.29
C PRO A 49 13.45 10.50 11.17
N GLU A 50 13.77 11.64 11.79
CA GLU A 50 14.93 11.82 12.66
C GLU A 50 14.77 11.10 14.03
N HIS A 51 13.53 10.78 14.43
CA HIS A 51 13.26 10.00 15.64
C HIS A 51 13.52 8.49 15.45
N TRP A 52 13.68 8.02 14.21
CA TRP A 52 13.87 6.59 13.91
C TRP A 52 15.34 6.19 13.98
N MET A 53 15.63 5.12 14.71
CA MET A 53 16.96 4.60 15.02
C MET A 53 17.03 3.09 14.70
N TYR A 54 18.24 2.60 14.46
CA TYR A 54 18.55 1.19 14.23
C TYR A 54 18.90 0.47 15.53
N VAL A 55 18.34 -0.72 15.72
CA VAL A 55 18.80 -1.70 16.72
C VAL A 55 19.15 -3.02 16.03
N GLU A 56 20.20 -3.71 16.49
CA GLU A 56 20.50 -5.05 15.98
C GLU A 56 19.32 -6.01 16.21
N SER A 57 18.98 -6.86 15.23
CA SER A 57 17.86 -7.82 15.34
C SER A 57 17.91 -8.68 16.60
N LYS A 58 19.11 -9.11 17.02
CA LYS A 58 19.32 -9.89 18.25
C LYS A 58 18.96 -9.14 19.54
N ARG A 59 18.90 -7.81 19.47
CA ARG A 59 18.57 -6.91 20.58
C ARG A 59 17.21 -6.26 20.41
N SER A 60 16.46 -6.59 19.35
CA SER A 60 15.13 -6.07 19.07
C SER A 60 14.11 -6.76 19.98
N PRO A 61 13.48 -6.04 20.94
CA PRO A 61 12.46 -6.64 21.79
C PRO A 61 11.25 -7.12 20.97
N ALA A 62 10.91 -6.42 19.89
CA ALA A 62 9.77 -6.75 19.05
C ALA A 62 9.87 -8.15 18.40
N ASP A 63 11.08 -8.60 18.06
CA ASP A 63 11.32 -9.94 17.51
C ASP A 63 11.06 -11.04 18.55
N ILE A 64 11.33 -10.76 19.83
CA ILE A 64 11.02 -11.66 20.93
C ILE A 64 9.51 -11.85 21.08
N ALA A 65 8.74 -10.76 20.98
CA ALA A 65 7.29 -10.82 21.06
C ALA A 65 6.65 -11.51 19.84
N SER A 66 7.17 -11.28 18.63
CA SER A 66 6.58 -11.81 17.40
C SER A 66 6.81 -13.32 17.20
N ARG A 67 7.91 -13.86 17.73
CA ARG A 67 8.25 -15.31 17.64
C ARG A 67 7.58 -16.17 18.70
N GLY A 68 6.95 -15.55 19.69
CA GLY A 68 6.44 -16.22 20.87
C GLY A 68 7.52 -16.45 21.93
N LEU A 69 7.15 -16.27 23.19
CA LEU A 69 8.01 -16.48 24.34
C LEU A 69 7.89 -17.93 24.80
N GLN A 70 8.99 -18.69 24.72
CA GLN A 70 9.18 -19.80 25.66
C GLN A 70 9.39 -19.20 27.06
N PRO A 71 9.07 -19.92 28.16
CA PRO A 71 9.22 -19.43 29.54
C PRO A 71 10.69 -19.34 29.98
N ASP A 72 11.50 -18.64 29.19
CA ASP A 72 12.86 -18.25 29.48
C ASP A 72 12.81 -16.83 30.06
N THR A 73 13.17 -16.72 31.33
CA THR A 73 13.18 -15.46 32.08
C THR A 73 14.13 -14.42 31.48
N SER A 74 15.16 -14.86 30.74
CA SER A 74 16.11 -13.95 30.10
C SER A 74 15.49 -13.18 28.92
N LYS A 75 14.67 -13.83 28.11
CA LYS A 75 13.96 -13.19 26.98
C LYS A 75 12.85 -12.25 27.46
N LEU A 76 12.15 -12.63 28.52
CA LEU A 76 11.15 -11.77 29.15
C LEU A 76 11.79 -10.50 29.72
N SER A 77 12.96 -10.62 30.35
CA SER A 77 13.72 -9.46 30.82
C SER A 77 14.07 -8.52 29.67
N MET A 78 14.60 -9.02 28.55
CA MET A 78 14.91 -8.20 27.36
C MET A 78 13.65 -7.53 26.77
N TRP A 79 12.51 -8.22 26.75
CA TRP A 79 11.24 -7.65 26.29
C TRP A 79 10.78 -6.47 27.14
N LEU A 80 10.78 -6.64 28.47
CA LEU A 80 10.30 -5.62 29.41
C LEU A 80 11.28 -4.47 29.59
N SER A 81 12.59 -4.78 29.59
CA SER A 81 13.65 -3.83 29.93
C SER A 81 14.23 -3.11 28.72
N GLY A 82 14.10 -3.70 27.53
CA GLY A 82 14.84 -3.31 26.35
C GLY A 82 16.35 -3.54 26.47
N PRO A 83 17.11 -3.24 25.40
CA PRO A 83 18.56 -3.29 25.43
C PRO A 83 19.15 -2.25 26.39
N GLY A 84 20.18 -2.64 27.12
CA GLY A 84 20.78 -1.80 28.17
C GLY A 84 21.31 -0.44 27.69
N CYS A 85 21.64 -0.29 26.40
CA CYS A 85 22.05 0.99 25.84
C CYS A 85 20.93 2.05 25.85
N LEU A 86 19.66 1.65 25.82
CA LEU A 86 18.53 2.60 25.83
C LEU A 86 18.30 3.23 27.21
N ARG A 87 18.88 2.65 28.26
CA ARG A 87 18.83 3.20 29.63
C ARG A 87 19.91 4.24 29.89
N LYS A 88 20.87 4.35 28.98
CA LYS A 88 21.94 5.32 29.03
C LYS A 88 21.50 6.61 28.35
N ASP A 89 22.26 7.67 28.60
CA ASP A 89 22.10 8.94 27.91
C ASP A 89 22.16 8.76 26.39
N CYS A 90 21.45 9.59 25.62
CA CYS A 90 21.42 9.48 24.16
C CYS A 90 22.80 9.63 23.52
N ASN A 91 23.75 10.28 24.20
CA ASN A 91 25.14 10.41 23.75
C ASN A 91 25.92 9.08 23.84
N GLU A 92 25.44 8.11 24.62
CA GLU A 92 26.05 6.78 24.76
C GLU A 92 25.35 5.71 23.91
N TRP A 93 24.38 6.10 23.09
CA TRP A 93 23.68 5.16 22.23
C TRP A 93 24.59 4.63 21.12
N PRO A 94 24.31 3.41 20.62
CA PRO A 94 25.12 2.83 19.55
C PRO A 94 25.10 3.71 18.30
N PRO A 95 26.24 3.79 17.59
CA PRO A 95 26.34 4.57 16.37
C PRO A 95 25.32 4.09 15.35
N GLN A 96 24.69 5.04 14.68
CA GLN A 96 23.65 4.76 13.70
C GLN A 96 24.28 4.46 12.34
N PRO A 97 23.71 3.51 11.57
CA PRO A 97 24.19 3.23 10.23
C PRO A 97 24.07 4.49 9.36
N VAL A 98 25.13 4.77 8.60
CA VAL A 98 25.12 5.85 7.62
C VAL A 98 24.05 5.54 6.58
N SER A 99 23.23 6.53 6.23
CA SER A 99 22.20 6.37 5.21
C SER A 99 22.86 6.06 3.87
N TYR A 100 22.81 4.81 3.43
CA TYR A 100 23.09 4.48 2.05
C TYR A 100 21.84 4.84 1.22
N PRO A 101 22.00 5.39 0.01
CA PRO A 101 20.88 5.47 -0.91
C PRO A 101 20.35 4.04 -1.08
N ILE A 102 19.05 3.83 -0.80
CA ILE A 102 18.39 2.60 -1.23
C ILE A 102 18.67 2.54 -2.75
N PRO A 103 19.30 1.48 -3.29
CA PRO A 103 19.34 1.28 -4.72
C PRO A 103 17.90 1.39 -5.15
N VAL A 104 17.56 2.41 -5.94
CA VAL A 104 16.20 2.64 -6.42
C VAL A 104 15.68 1.26 -6.76
N LEU A 105 14.78 0.72 -5.93
CA LEU A 105 14.09 -0.52 -6.27
C LEU A 105 13.47 -0.11 -7.56
N HIS A 106 14.06 -0.58 -8.67
CA HIS A 106 13.78 -0.06 -10.00
C HIS A 106 12.29 0.13 -9.97
N GLU A 107 11.86 1.40 -10.06
CA GLU A 107 10.52 1.66 -10.51
C GLU A 107 10.51 0.73 -11.72
N LYS A 108 9.75 -0.38 -11.63
CA LYS A 108 9.18 -0.93 -12.84
C LYS A 108 8.44 0.29 -13.26
N SER A 109 9.12 1.09 -14.08
CA SER A 109 8.55 2.15 -14.82
C SER A 109 7.31 1.43 -15.27
N LYS A 110 6.17 1.97 -14.87
CA LYS A 110 5.11 2.00 -15.85
C LYS A 110 5.73 2.84 -16.97
N GLU A 111 6.67 2.25 -17.73
CA GLU A 111 6.57 2.26 -19.15
C GLU A 111 5.07 2.04 -19.31
N THR A 112 4.40 3.13 -19.65
CA THR A 112 3.46 3.06 -20.72
C THR A 112 4.09 2.19 -21.81
N GLU A 113 4.12 0.87 -21.61
CA GLU A 113 3.88 -0.09 -22.64
C GLU A 113 2.63 0.48 -23.26
N GLY A 114 2.81 1.17 -24.39
CA GLY A 114 1.71 1.47 -25.26
C GLY A 114 1.03 0.13 -25.42
N VAL A 115 -0.14 -0.02 -24.78
CA VAL A 115 -0.91 -1.25 -24.84
C VAL A 115 -1.09 -1.47 -26.34
N HIS A 116 -0.30 -2.38 -26.88
CA HIS A 116 -0.50 -2.83 -28.24
C HIS A 116 -1.80 -3.59 -28.10
N LEU A 117 -2.90 -2.92 -28.49
CA LEU A 117 -4.20 -3.54 -28.64
C LEU A 117 -4.05 -4.53 -29.78
N THR A 118 -3.42 -5.67 -29.51
CA THR A 118 -3.61 -6.84 -30.32
C THR A 118 -5.07 -7.17 -30.10
N SER A 119 -5.88 -6.84 -31.11
CA SER A 119 -7.28 -7.21 -31.21
C SER A 119 -7.36 -8.73 -31.36
N THR A 120 -6.99 -9.47 -30.33
CA THR A 120 -7.48 -10.81 -30.13
C THR A 120 -8.92 -10.63 -29.70
N TYR A 121 -9.83 -11.08 -30.56
CA TYR A 121 -11.24 -11.27 -30.25
C TYR A 121 -11.34 -12.35 -29.18
N VAL A 122 -10.89 -12.05 -27.96
CA VAL A 122 -11.11 -12.91 -26.81
C VAL A 122 -12.58 -12.73 -26.52
N SER A 123 -13.36 -13.74 -26.86
CA SER A 123 -14.76 -13.87 -26.46
C SER A 123 -14.80 -13.82 -24.92
N TRP A 124 -14.90 -12.62 -24.38
CA TRP A 124 -15.11 -12.35 -22.96
C TRP A 124 -16.45 -12.96 -22.50
N ILE A 125 -17.34 -13.24 -23.46
CA ILE A 125 -18.55 -14.06 -23.32
C ILE A 125 -18.22 -15.46 -22.75
N GLY A 126 -17.06 -16.04 -23.07
CA GLY A 126 -16.59 -17.31 -22.49
C GLY A 126 -16.39 -17.27 -20.97
N ARG A 127 -16.17 -16.10 -20.36
CA ARG A 127 -16.13 -15.96 -18.88
C ARG A 127 -17.52 -16.04 -18.24
N PHE A 128 -18.58 -15.91 -19.03
CA PHE A 128 -19.96 -15.89 -18.56
C PHE A 128 -20.75 -17.16 -18.92
N GLU A 129 -20.09 -18.24 -19.36
CA GLU A 129 -20.70 -19.57 -19.56
C GLU A 129 -21.42 -20.10 -18.31
N ARG A 130 -21.14 -19.53 -17.13
CA ARG A 130 -21.74 -19.89 -15.84
C ARG A 130 -22.93 -19.01 -15.43
N VAL A 131 -23.29 -17.99 -16.20
CA VAL A 131 -24.44 -17.12 -15.89
C VAL A 131 -25.69 -17.72 -16.51
N SER A 132 -26.55 -18.28 -15.68
CA SER A 132 -27.79 -18.98 -16.10
C SER A 132 -28.94 -18.07 -16.52
N SER A 133 -28.71 -16.75 -16.62
CA SER A 133 -29.72 -15.77 -17.00
C SER A 133 -29.20 -14.84 -18.08
N TRP A 134 -29.80 -14.98 -19.27
CA TRP A 134 -29.56 -14.11 -20.44
C TRP A 134 -29.78 -12.62 -20.13
N GLY A 135 -30.75 -12.30 -19.27
CA GLY A 135 -31.04 -10.91 -18.88
C GLY A 135 -29.91 -10.27 -18.06
N LEU A 136 -29.20 -11.05 -17.23
CA LEU A 136 -28.04 -10.55 -16.49
C LEU A 136 -26.86 -10.29 -17.43
N LEU A 137 -26.65 -11.16 -18.42
CA LEU A 137 -25.58 -10.99 -19.41
C LEU A 137 -25.79 -9.71 -20.24
N LYS A 138 -27.02 -9.49 -20.76
CA LYS A 138 -27.37 -8.25 -21.46
C LYS A 138 -27.15 -7.01 -20.60
N GLY A 139 -27.55 -7.09 -19.33
CA GLY A 139 -27.36 -6.00 -18.37
C GLY A 139 -25.88 -5.67 -18.18
N LEU A 140 -25.04 -6.69 -17.98
CA LEU A 140 -23.59 -6.53 -17.83
C LEU A 140 -22.96 -5.93 -19.09
N GLU A 141 -23.34 -6.40 -20.28
CA GLU A 141 -22.77 -5.90 -21.53
C GLU A 141 -23.14 -4.45 -21.80
N ALA A 142 -24.40 -4.08 -21.54
CA ALA A 142 -24.85 -2.71 -21.65
C ALA A 142 -24.11 -1.80 -20.65
N TRP A 143 -23.86 -2.29 -19.42
CA TRP A 143 -23.09 -1.58 -18.40
C TRP A 143 -21.61 -1.39 -18.77
N LEU A 144 -20.97 -2.43 -19.31
CA LEU A 144 -19.58 -2.35 -19.77
C LEU A 144 -19.43 -1.38 -20.94
N SER A 145 -20.39 -1.39 -21.87
CA SER A 145 -20.45 -0.46 -23.00
C SER A 145 -20.62 0.98 -22.53
N ARG A 146 -21.57 1.25 -21.63
CA ARG A 146 -21.76 2.57 -21.01
C ARG A 146 -20.51 3.03 -20.26
N PHE A 147 -19.86 2.15 -19.52
CA PHE A 147 -18.60 2.44 -18.83
C PHE A 147 -17.46 2.80 -19.80
N CYS A 148 -17.30 2.05 -20.89
CA CYS A 148 -16.32 2.35 -21.93
C CYS A 148 -16.58 3.72 -22.59
N LEU A 149 -17.84 4.05 -22.90
CA LEU A 149 -18.23 5.33 -23.46
C LEU A 149 -17.97 6.49 -22.49
N TRP A 150 -18.27 6.30 -21.21
CA TRP A 150 -17.96 7.26 -20.14
C TRP A 150 -16.45 7.52 -20.02
N MET A 151 -15.63 6.47 -20.01
CA MET A 151 -14.17 6.59 -19.99
C MET A 151 -13.64 7.39 -21.20
N ARG A 152 -14.19 7.14 -22.40
CA ARG A 152 -13.84 7.86 -23.63
C ARG A 152 -14.28 9.33 -23.58
N SER A 153 -15.47 9.62 -23.06
CA SER A 153 -16.00 10.98 -22.88
C SER A 153 -15.13 11.80 -21.93
N ARG A 154 -14.67 11.21 -20.81
CA ARG A 154 -13.74 11.87 -19.87
C ARG A 154 -12.39 12.21 -20.48
N ARG A 155 -11.88 11.34 -21.36
CA ARG A 155 -10.61 11.58 -22.06
C ARG A 155 -10.72 12.66 -23.15
N SER A 156 -11.91 12.83 -23.73
CA SER A 156 -12.17 13.82 -24.79
C SER A 156 -12.76 15.14 -24.29
N MET A 157 -12.93 15.35 -22.97
CA MET A 157 -13.61 16.52 -22.38
C MET A 157 -15.00 16.83 -23.01
N ARG A 158 -15.69 15.80 -23.51
CA ARG A 158 -17.06 15.96 -24.05
C ARG A 158 -18.08 15.75 -22.93
N PRO A 159 -19.04 16.66 -22.71
CA PRO A 159 -20.12 16.41 -21.76
C PRO A 159 -21.11 15.39 -22.37
N GLY A 160 -21.66 14.49 -21.55
CA GLY A 160 -22.95 13.87 -21.90
C GLY A 160 -23.18 12.40 -21.59
N VAL A 161 -22.22 11.63 -21.06
CA VAL A 161 -22.51 10.25 -20.63
C VAL A 161 -22.47 10.19 -19.11
N GLU A 162 -23.63 10.01 -18.47
CA GLU A 162 -23.70 9.71 -17.05
C GLU A 162 -23.55 8.20 -16.83
N LEU A 163 -22.68 7.82 -15.90
CA LEU A 163 -22.52 6.42 -15.53
C LEU A 163 -23.66 5.94 -14.61
N CYS A 164 -24.38 6.85 -13.95
CA CYS A 164 -25.45 6.48 -13.03
C CYS A 164 -26.82 6.43 -13.73
N GLY A 165 -27.80 5.76 -13.14
CA GLY A 165 -29.19 5.70 -13.62
C GLY A 165 -29.57 4.38 -14.27
N ARG A 166 -30.87 4.23 -14.62
CA ARG A 166 -31.36 3.03 -15.30
C ARG A 166 -30.73 2.92 -16.70
N LEU A 167 -30.46 1.68 -17.13
CA LEU A 167 -30.10 1.39 -18.50
C LEU A 167 -31.27 1.73 -19.42
N ALA A 168 -30.99 2.48 -20.49
CA ALA A 168 -31.97 2.77 -21.51
C ALA A 168 -32.26 1.51 -22.33
N ARG A 169 -33.47 1.43 -22.90
CA ARG A 169 -33.87 0.31 -23.75
C ARG A 169 -32.94 0.14 -24.97
N THR A 170 -32.42 1.25 -25.49
CA THR A 170 -31.48 1.26 -26.62
C THR A 170 -30.15 0.59 -26.28
N GLU A 171 -29.61 0.82 -25.08
CA GLU A 171 -28.35 0.23 -24.64
C GLU A 171 -28.47 -1.28 -24.44
N LEU A 172 -29.64 -1.77 -24.01
CA LEU A 172 -29.92 -3.20 -23.90
C LEU A 172 -30.06 -3.87 -25.27
N VAL A 173 -30.60 -3.17 -26.27
CA VAL A 173 -30.71 -3.68 -27.66
C VAL A 173 -29.35 -3.71 -28.34
N GLU A 174 -28.53 -2.67 -28.17
CA GLU A 174 -27.16 -2.64 -28.68
C GLU A 174 -26.30 -3.75 -28.07
N ALA A 175 -26.43 -3.98 -26.76
CA ALA A 175 -25.77 -5.09 -26.08
C ALA A 175 -26.20 -6.46 -26.65
N GLU A 176 -27.47 -6.64 -26.99
CA GLU A 176 -27.98 -7.88 -27.59
C GLU A 176 -27.35 -8.15 -28.97
N CYS A 177 -27.19 -7.12 -29.81
CA CYS A 177 -26.55 -7.24 -31.12
C CYS A 177 -25.05 -7.59 -31.06
N LEU A 178 -24.37 -7.27 -29.96
CA LEU A 178 -22.93 -7.57 -29.78
C LEU A 178 -22.67 -8.97 -29.21
N THR A 179 -23.71 -9.60 -28.63
CA THR A 179 -23.64 -10.93 -28.02
C THR A 179 -24.16 -12.08 -28.90
N LEU A 180 -24.69 -11.77 -30.10
CA LEU A 180 -25.15 -12.73 -31.12
C LEU A 180 -24.15 -12.78 -32.29
#